data_AF-A0A349BLD6-F1
#
_entry.id   AF-A0A349BLD6-F1
#
_cell.length_a   1.000
_cell.length_b   1.000
_cell.length_c   1.000
_cell.angle_alpha   90.00
_cell.angle_beta   90.00
_cell.angle_gamma   90.00
#
_symmetry.space_group_name_H-M   'P 1'
#
loop_
_entity.id
_entity.type
_entity.pdbx_description
1 polymer ?
#
loop_
_entity_poly.entity_id
_entity_poly.type
_entity_poly.pdbx_seq_one_letter_code
_entity_poly.pdbx_strand_id
1 'polypeptide(L)'
;MNRGIYPALSGGIAYERLLSVISNNVANLNTSGYKIDRPIFRVDTPSSTQGAASLGNNPHRDKFFTEIDRIFTDFGSGAIKQTGNTLD
;
A
#
# COMPACT_ATOMS: atom_id res chain seq x y z
N MET A 1 27.89 -9.63 5.08
CA MET A 1 26.72 -9.31 4.22
C MET A 1 25.88 -8.25 4.90
N ASN A 2 25.69 -7.10 4.25
CA ASN A 2 24.99 -5.93 4.80
C ASN A 2 23.47 -6.18 4.81
N ARG A 3 22.90 -6.45 5.99
CA ARG A 3 21.49 -6.89 6.15
C ARG A 3 20.48 -5.75 5.96
N GLY A 4 20.93 -4.49 5.94
CA GLY A 4 20.09 -3.31 5.71
C GLY A 4 19.62 -3.11 4.27
N ILE A 5 20.15 -3.87 3.30
CA ILE A 5 19.72 -3.77 1.90
C ILE A 5 18.32 -4.35 1.66
N TYR A 6 17.92 -5.36 2.45
CA TYR A 6 16.66 -6.06 2.24
C TYR A 6 15.43 -5.22 2.66
N PRO A 7 15.45 -4.48 3.79
CA PRO A 7 14.40 -3.52 4.10
C PRO A 7 14.26 -2.43 3.02
N ALA A 8 15.38 -1.86 2.56
CA ALA A 8 15.37 -0.84 1.51
C ALA A 8 14.81 -1.37 0.18
N LEU A 9 15.20 -2.59 -0.20
CA LEU A 9 14.66 -3.27 -1.39
C LEU A 9 13.16 -3.53 -1.26
N SER A 10 12.69 -4.01 -0.10
CA SER A 10 11.26 -4.26 0.14
C SER A 10 10.43 -2.97 0.02
N GLY A 11 10.94 -1.85 0.56
CA GLY A 11 10.34 -0.53 0.39
C GLY A 11 10.31 -0.09 -1.07
N GLY A 12 11.39 -0.32 -1.83
CA GLY A 12 11.47 -0.02 -3.25
C GLY A 12 10.42 -0.77 -4.09
N ILE A 13 10.27 -2.08 -3.86
CA ILE A 13 9.27 -2.92 -4.54
C ILE A 13 7.85 -2.46 -4.17
N ALA A 14 7.60 -2.16 -2.90
CA ALA A 14 6.31 -1.64 -2.46
C ALA A 14 6.00 -0.28 -3.11
N TYR A 15 7.01 0.57 -3.28
CA TYR A 15 6.87 1.87 -3.94
C TYR A 15 6.60 1.76 -5.44
N GLU A 16 7.27 0.86 -6.14
CA GLU A 16 6.99 0.57 -7.56
C GLU A 16 5.52 0.22 -7.77
N ARG A 17 4.99 -0.67 -6.93
CA ARG A 17 3.59 -1.10 -7.01
C ARG A 17 2.61 0.01 -6.61
N LEU A 18 2.98 0.87 -5.67
CA LEU A 18 2.22 2.10 -5.37
C LEU A 18 2.11 2.99 -6.60
N LEU A 19 3.22 3.24 -7.29
CA LEU A 19 3.23 4.06 -8.50
C LEU A 19 2.33 3.47 -9.59
N SER A 20 2.33 2.13 -9.76
CA SER A 20 1.43 1.47 -10.71
C SER A 20 -0.06 1.70 -10.36
N VAL A 21 -0.43 1.64 -9.08
CA VAL A 21 -1.83 1.88 -8.66
C VAL A 21 -2.22 3.35 -8.88
N ILE A 22 -1.35 4.28 -8.49
CA ILE A 22 -1.59 5.73 -8.71
C ILE A 22 -1.71 6.03 -10.21
N SER A 23 -0.84 5.45 -11.04
CA SER A 23 -0.91 5.62 -12.49
C SER A 23 -2.24 5.14 -13.07
N ASN A 24 -2.74 3.98 -12.64
CA ASN A 24 -4.04 3.48 -13.05
C ASN A 24 -5.20 4.37 -12.59
N ASN A 25 -5.16 4.87 -11.36
CA ASN A 25 -6.17 5.78 -10.82
C ASN A 25 -6.21 7.10 -11.62
N VAL A 26 -5.05 7.65 -11.96
CA VAL A 26 -4.94 8.89 -12.73
C VAL A 26 -5.40 8.67 -14.17
N ALA A 27 -5.04 7.55 -14.79
CA ALA A 27 -5.45 7.21 -16.15
C ALA A 27 -6.98 7.10 -16.29
N ASN A 28 -7.66 6.59 -15.26
CA ASN A 28 -9.11 6.38 -15.25
C ASN A 28 -9.90 7.48 -14.53
N LEU A 29 -9.26 8.61 -14.18
CA LEU A 29 -9.88 9.67 -13.39
C LEU A 29 -11.15 10.27 -14.05
N ASN A 30 -11.21 10.26 -15.38
CA ASN A 30 -12.35 10.79 -16.15
C ASN A 30 -13.32 9.69 -16.64
N THR A 31 -13.10 8.43 -16.30
CA THR A 31 -13.98 7.33 -16.69
C THR A 31 -15.22 7.33 -15.79
N SER A 32 -16.41 7.44 -16.39
CA SER A 32 -17.68 7.41 -15.64
C SER A 32 -17.81 6.09 -14.87
N GLY A 33 -18.18 6.19 -13.59
CA GLY A 33 -18.35 5.02 -12.71
C GLY A 33 -17.05 4.40 -12.20
N TYR A 34 -15.88 4.94 -12.52
CA TYR A 34 -14.61 4.44 -11.99
C TYR A 34 -14.52 4.59 -10.46
N LYS A 35 -14.00 3.57 -9.79
CA LYS A 35 -13.79 3.52 -8.34
C LYS A 35 -12.30 3.50 -8.04
N ILE A 36 -11.86 4.37 -7.13
CA ILE A 36 -10.44 4.55 -6.84
C ILE A 36 -9.90 3.38 -6.02
N ASP A 37 -8.74 2.86 -6.41
CA ASP A 37 -8.05 1.82 -5.68
C ASP A 37 -7.03 2.44 -4.70
N ARG A 38 -7.07 2.01 -3.43
CA ARG A 38 -6.17 2.46 -2.37
C ARG A 38 -5.28 1.29 -1.92
N PRO A 39 -3.94 1.40 -2.10
CA PRO A 39 -3.02 0.39 -1.58
C PRO A 39 -2.87 0.56 -0.05
N ILE A 40 -2.94 -0.55 0.69
CA ILE A 40 -2.70 -0.62 2.13
C ILE A 40 -1.36 -1.32 2.35
N PHE A 41 -0.44 -0.62 3.02
CA PHE A 41 0.86 -1.17 3.38
C PHE A 41 0.78 -1.86 4.74
N ARG A 42 1.51 -2.97 4.85
CA ARG A 42 1.78 -3.62 6.12
C ARG A 42 3.28 -3.77 6.27
N VAL A 43 3.76 -3.43 7.46
CA VAL A 43 5.12 -3.74 7.86
C VAL A 43 5.08 -5.07 8.57
N ASP A 44 5.74 -6.07 8.00
CA ASP A 44 5.92 -7.35 8.67
C ASP A 44 7.12 -7.25 9.62
N THR A 45 6.88 -7.68 10.86
CA THR A 45 7.91 -7.81 11.90
C THR A 45 7.96 -9.28 12.25
N PRO A 46 9.13 -9.96 12.16
CA PRO A 46 9.21 -11.33 12.59
C PRO A 46 8.83 -11.40 14.07
N SER A 47 7.72 -12.07 14.34
CA SER A 47 7.27 -12.42 15.68
C SER A 47 8.46 -13.00 16.44
N SER A 48 8.86 -12.34 17.54
CA SER A 48 9.72 -12.97 18.53
C SER A 48 8.90 -14.09 19.17
N THR A 49 9.03 -15.32 18.65
CA THR A 49 8.55 -16.48 19.36
C THR A 49 9.28 -16.57 20.70
N GLN A 50 8.48 -16.54 21.77
CA GLN A 50 8.80 -16.78 23.18
C GLN A 50 9.52 -15.66 23.95
N GLY A 51 8.69 -14.98 24.75
CA GLY A 51 8.94 -14.73 26.17
C GLY A 51 10.33 -14.23 26.56
N ALA A 52 10.50 -12.91 26.61
CA ALA A 52 11.18 -12.25 27.70
C ALA A 52 11.03 -10.74 27.55
N ALA A 53 10.44 -10.13 28.57
CA ALA A 53 10.76 -8.75 28.90
C ALA A 53 12.28 -8.65 29.08
N SER A 54 12.98 -7.98 28.16
CA SER A 54 14.29 -7.44 28.45
C SER A 54 14.48 -6.15 27.65
N LEU A 55 14.49 -5.05 28.38
CA LEU A 55 14.92 -3.75 27.93
C LEU A 55 16.42 -3.83 27.60
N GLY A 56 16.76 -4.33 26.41
CA GLY A 56 18.16 -4.43 25.99
C GLY A 56 18.33 -5.45 24.88
N ASN A 57 18.48 -4.95 23.65
CA ASN A 57 18.95 -5.69 22.47
C ASN A 57 18.10 -6.91 22.06
N ASN A 58 16.93 -6.65 21.45
CA ASN A 58 16.28 -7.64 20.60
C ASN A 58 17.02 -7.72 19.24
N PRO A 59 17.72 -8.82 18.89
CA PRO A 59 18.44 -8.97 17.62
C PRO A 59 17.50 -9.12 16.39
N HIS A 60 16.20 -9.04 16.61
CA HIS A 60 15.16 -9.13 15.59
C HIS A 60 14.61 -7.76 15.16
N ARG A 61 15.12 -6.66 15.75
CA ARG A 61 14.69 -5.30 15.39
C ARG A 61 15.10 -4.87 13.99
N ASP A 62 16.02 -5.55 13.32
CA ASP A 62 16.53 -5.10 12.01
C ASP A 62 15.83 -5.76 10.81
N LYS A 63 14.76 -6.51 11.06
CA LYS A 63 14.02 -7.25 10.03
C LYS A 63 12.63 -6.64 9.86
N PHE A 64 12.56 -5.39 9.42
CA PHE A 64 11.32 -4.79 8.95
C PHE A 64 11.22 -5.01 7.45
N PHE A 65 10.12 -5.62 6.99
CA PHE A 65 9.82 -5.73 5.56
C PHE A 65 8.52 -5.00 5.29
N THR A 66 8.53 -4.13 4.28
CA THR A 66 7.32 -3.43 3.84
C THR A 66 6.72 -4.19 2.67
N GLU A 67 5.45 -4.55 2.78
CA GLU A 67 4.68 -5.20 1.72
C GLU A 67 3.35 -4.47 1.53
N ILE A 68 2.77 -4.55 0.33
CA ILE A 68 1.38 -4.18 0.10
C ILE A 68 0.51 -5.36 0.51
N ASP A 69 -0.22 -5.21 1.62
CA ASP A 69 -1.10 -6.25 2.18
C ASP A 69 -2.36 -6.43 1.34
N ARG A 70 -2.97 -5.32 0.92
CA ARG A 70 -4.20 -5.33 0.13
C ARG A 70 -4.34 -4.07 -0.71
N ILE A 71 -5.00 -4.19 -1.85
CA ILE A 71 -5.54 -3.07 -2.62
C ILE A 71 -7.04 -3.07 -2.36
N PHE A 72 -7.56 -1.97 -1.80
CA PHE A 72 -8.98 -1.80 -1.49
C PHE A 72 -9.60 -0.79 -2.44
N THR A 73 -10.66 -1.20 -3.14
CA THR A 73 -11.46 -0.31 -3.98
C THR A 73 -12.44 0.49 -3.13
N ASP A 74 -12.35 1.81 -3.20
CA ASP A 74 -13.23 2.73 -2.50
C ASP A 74 -14.55 2.88 -3.26
N PHE A 75 -15.64 2.34 -2.70
CA PHE A 75 -16.97 2.37 -3.31
C PHE A 75 -17.73 3.68 -3.09
N GLY A 76 -17.12 4.68 -2.45
CA GLY A 76 -17.72 5.99 -2.22
C GLY A 76 -18.34 6.62 -3.48
N SER A 77 -19.40 7.41 -3.28
CA SER A 77 -20.02 8.17 -4.36
C SER A 77 -19.11 9.32 -4.80
N GLY A 78 -18.82 9.39 -6.10
CA GLY A 78 -18.04 10.47 -6.69
C GLY A 78 -18.88 11.72 -6.97
N ALA A 79 -18.23 12.79 -7.42
CA ALA A 79 -18.91 13.98 -7.88
C ALA A 79 -19.70 13.68 -9.16
N ILE A 80 -21.00 14.02 -9.16
CA ILE A 80 -21.86 13.89 -10.34
C ILE A 80 -21.71 15.18 -11.16
N LYS A 81 -21.39 15.05 -12.45
CA LYS A 81 -21.42 16.16 -13.42
C LYS A 81 -22.61 15.99 -14.33
N GLN A 82 -23.49 16.97 -14.35
CA GLN A 82 -24.63 16.99 -15.26
C GLN A 82 -24.15 17.33 -16.67
N THR A 83 -24.35 16.44 -17.63
CA THR A 83 -23.93 16.62 -19.03
C THR A 83 -24.97 17.34 -19.88
N GLY A 84 -26.19 17.50 -19.37
CA GLY A 84 -27.29 18.18 -20.05
C GLY A 84 -27.97 17.35 -21.14
N ASN A 85 -27.59 16.08 -21.29
CA ASN A 85 -28.26 15.14 -22.18
C ASN A 85 -29.56 14.63 -21.53
N THR A 86 -30.60 14.41 -22.32
CA THR A 86 -31.91 13.95 -21.81
C THR A 86 -31.94 12.46 -21.45
N LEU A 87 -30.89 11.73 -21.83
CA LEU A 87 -30.72 10.29 -21.67
C LEU A 87 -29.52 9.92 -20.76
N ASP A 88 -28.94 10.91 -20.06
CA ASP A 88 -27.81 10.77 -19.13
C ASP A 88 -28.15 11.38 -17.76
#